data_AF-F4RXH4-F1
#
_entry.id   AF-F4RXH4-F1
#
_cell.length_a   1.000
_cell.length_b   1.000
_cell.length_c   1.000
_cell.angle_alpha   90.00
_cell.angle_beta   90.00
_cell.angle_gamma   90.00
#
_symmetry.space_group_name_H-M   'P 1'
#
loop_
_entity.id
_entity.type
_entity.pdbx_description
1 polymer ?
#
loop_
_entity_poly.entity_id
_entity_poly.type
_entity_poly.pdbx_seq_one_letter_code
_entity_poly.pdbx_strand_id
1 'polypeptide(L)'
;MGMQFGQSAMRAGSEYVEKNLTRYLPLTHLKHSFNVSNLYVFNKLKLILFPWTHKPWSRLVQRSEVSGQIEGYKPPREDINCPDAYIPVMALTTYILLSGAVAGSKGRFDPELLSIAASQALGIIFLEFCCIKLGCYLLNISGDGAVVDLVAYSGYKFVGIIISLLASLLGFRSSICWAIFIYVFGSNAFFLLRSLRYVILPDPSGQAFGTASTSTVNAGQKSKRIQFLFAISVSQLASMWLLSRV
;
A
#
# COMPACT_ATOMS: atom_id res chain seq x y z
N MET A 1 2.62 46.91 7.19
CA MET A 1 3.79 46.12 7.66
C MET A 1 3.43 44.73 8.18
N GLY A 2 2.31 44.52 8.89
CA GLY A 2 1.93 43.18 9.41
C GLY A 2 1.68 42.09 8.36
N MET A 3 1.11 42.43 7.19
CA MET A 3 0.85 41.45 6.12
C MET A 3 2.13 40.95 5.41
N GLN A 4 3.14 41.80 5.24
CA GLN A 4 4.44 41.38 4.69
C GLN A 4 5.22 40.51 5.68
N PHE A 5 5.17 40.84 6.97
CA PHE A 5 5.74 39.99 8.03
C PHE A 5 5.04 38.63 8.09
N GLY A 6 3.70 38.59 8.00
CA GLY A 6 2.92 37.36 7.91
C GLY A 6 3.25 36.51 6.68
N GLN A 7 3.37 37.13 5.50
CA GLN A 7 3.79 36.42 4.28
C GLN A 7 5.24 35.90 4.38
N SER A 8 6.15 36.66 4.99
CA SER A 8 7.54 36.23 5.18
C SER A 8 7.69 35.10 6.21
N ALA A 9 6.92 35.13 7.30
CA ALA A 9 6.89 34.07 8.30
C ALA A 9 6.22 32.80 7.77
N MET A 10 5.14 32.93 6.99
CA MET A 10 4.54 31.78 6.30
C MET A 10 5.47 31.17 5.26
N ARG A 11 6.23 31.98 4.51
CA ARG A 11 7.24 31.50 3.56
C ARG A 11 8.43 30.83 4.24
N ALA A 12 8.95 31.42 5.31
CA ALA A 12 10.03 30.81 6.09
C ALA A 12 9.57 29.49 6.75
N GLY A 13 8.32 29.46 7.24
CA GLY A 13 7.69 28.25 7.77
C GLY A 13 7.49 27.18 6.70
N SER A 14 6.98 27.54 5.52
CA SER A 14 6.81 26.61 4.41
C SER A 14 8.16 26.07 3.93
N GLU A 15 9.19 26.90 3.84
CA GLU A 15 10.53 26.49 3.41
C GLU A 15 11.23 25.60 4.44
N TYR A 16 11.04 25.85 5.74
CA TYR A 16 11.56 25.01 6.82
C TYR A 16 10.87 23.65 6.88
N VAL A 17 9.53 23.64 6.75
CA VAL A 17 8.73 22.42 6.64
C VAL A 17 9.15 21.67 5.40
N GLU A 18 9.26 22.33 4.25
CA GLU A 18 9.65 21.70 2.99
C GLU A 18 11.04 21.07 3.11
N LYS A 19 12.07 21.78 3.58
CA LYS A 19 13.43 21.24 3.74
C LYS A 19 13.53 20.05 4.71
N ASN A 20 12.77 20.05 5.80
CA ASN A 20 12.86 18.99 6.81
C ASN A 20 11.88 17.84 6.55
N LEU A 21 10.64 18.11 6.14
CA LEU A 21 9.65 17.07 5.82
C LEU A 21 9.97 16.37 4.51
N THR A 22 10.36 17.05 3.43
CA THR A 22 10.70 16.34 2.18
C THR A 22 11.89 15.39 2.34
N ARG A 23 12.77 15.65 3.32
CA ARG A 23 13.90 14.77 3.64
C ARG A 23 13.49 13.42 4.23
N TYR A 24 12.38 13.38 4.98
CA TYR A 24 11.90 12.16 5.65
C TYR A 24 10.63 11.56 5.01
N LEU A 25 9.80 12.40 4.38
CA LEU A 25 8.57 12.04 3.70
C LEU A 25 8.45 12.81 2.39
N PRO A 26 8.56 12.16 1.22
CA PRO A 26 8.32 12.83 -0.06
C PRO A 26 6.84 13.20 -0.19
N LEU A 27 6.46 14.40 0.28
CA LEU A 27 5.09 14.90 0.27
C LEU A 27 4.48 14.90 -1.13
N THR A 28 5.29 15.11 -2.15
CA THR A 28 4.89 15.02 -3.56
C THR A 28 4.45 13.61 -3.94
N HIS A 29 5.17 12.57 -3.49
CA HIS A 29 4.79 11.18 -3.70
C HIS A 29 3.53 10.82 -2.92
N LEU A 30 3.39 11.27 -1.68
CA LEU A 30 2.16 11.04 -0.91
C LEU A 30 0.95 11.68 -1.60
N LYS A 31 1.04 12.96 -1.99
CA LYS A 31 -0.02 13.66 -2.72
C LYS A 31 -0.38 12.91 -4.01
N HIS A 32 0.62 12.40 -4.72
CA HIS A 32 0.44 11.58 -5.90
C HIS A 32 -0.32 10.27 -5.60
N SER A 33 0.05 9.54 -4.54
CA SER A 33 -0.61 8.30 -4.11
C SER A 33 -2.04 8.47 -3.59
N PHE A 34 -2.44 9.69 -3.21
CA PHE A 34 -3.81 10.02 -2.82
C PHE A 34 -4.67 10.57 -3.98
N ASN A 35 -4.11 10.75 -5.18
CA ASN A 35 -4.86 11.22 -6.34
C ASN A 35 -5.69 10.09 -6.97
N VAL A 36 -6.86 9.85 -6.37
CA VAL A 36 -7.73 8.70 -6.65
C VAL A 36 -9.13 9.17 -7.08
N SER A 37 -9.77 8.41 -7.96
CA SER A 37 -11.17 8.61 -8.38
C SER A 37 -12.09 7.49 -7.87
N ASN A 38 -13.39 7.73 -7.75
CA ASN A 38 -14.35 6.69 -7.32
C ASN A 38 -14.35 5.47 -8.26
N LEU A 39 -14.30 5.71 -9.57
CA LEU A 39 -14.22 4.65 -10.57
C LEU A 39 -12.92 3.85 -10.42
N TYR A 40 -11.80 4.51 -10.12
CA TYR A 40 -10.55 3.83 -9.80
C TYR A 40 -10.73 2.90 -8.60
N VAL A 41 -11.30 3.39 -7.49
CA VAL A 41 -11.47 2.57 -6.26
C VAL A 41 -12.24 1.31 -6.57
N PHE A 42 -13.36 1.42 -7.29
CA PHE A 42 -14.16 0.26 -7.67
C PHE A 42 -13.36 -0.75 -8.50
N ASN A 43 -12.66 -0.27 -9.54
CA ASN A 43 -11.86 -1.13 -10.41
C ASN A 43 -10.68 -1.77 -9.66
N LYS A 44 -10.05 -1.02 -8.74
CA LYS A 44 -8.94 -1.48 -7.92
C LYS A 44 -9.38 -2.53 -6.91
N LEU A 45 -10.54 -2.35 -6.27
CA LEU A 45 -11.14 -3.37 -5.41
C LEU A 45 -11.44 -4.65 -6.19
N LYS A 46 -12.04 -4.54 -7.39
CA LYS A 46 -12.26 -5.69 -8.27
C LYS A 46 -10.94 -6.41 -8.60
N LEU A 47 -9.87 -5.66 -8.87
CA LEU A 47 -8.55 -6.21 -9.16
C LEU A 47 -7.94 -6.92 -7.93
N ILE A 48 -8.06 -6.36 -6.73
CA ILE A 48 -7.56 -6.98 -5.49
C ILE A 48 -8.29 -8.29 -5.18
N LEU A 49 -9.59 -8.38 -5.51
CA LEU A 49 -10.42 -9.57 -5.29
C LEU A 49 -10.34 -10.61 -6.40
N PHE A 50 -10.09 -10.18 -7.63
CA PHE A 50 -10.02 -11.04 -8.81
C PHE A 50 -8.76 -10.79 -9.63
N PRO A 51 -7.56 -10.90 -9.05
CA PRO A 51 -6.31 -10.54 -9.70
C PRO A 51 -5.99 -11.45 -10.89
N TRP A 52 -6.51 -12.67 -10.93
CA TRP A 52 -6.27 -13.61 -12.04
C TRP A 52 -6.78 -13.10 -13.40
N THR A 53 -7.76 -12.20 -13.39
CA THR A 53 -8.34 -11.61 -14.61
C THR A 53 -7.55 -10.44 -15.16
N HIS A 54 -6.65 -9.86 -14.37
CA HIS A 54 -5.98 -8.62 -14.71
C HIS A 54 -4.74 -8.82 -15.59
N LYS A 55 -4.69 -8.11 -16.73
CA LYS A 55 -3.53 -7.99 -17.63
C LYS A 55 -3.66 -6.65 -18.38
N PRO A 56 -2.60 -5.85 -18.58
CA PRO A 56 -1.21 -6.02 -18.13
C PRO A 56 -0.95 -5.50 -16.69
N TRP A 57 0.13 -5.97 -16.06
CA TRP A 57 0.55 -5.59 -14.69
C TRP A 57 1.64 -4.51 -14.65
N SER A 58 2.12 -4.07 -15.82
CA SER A 58 3.11 -3.00 -15.94
C SER A 58 2.50 -1.65 -15.61
N ARG A 59 3.26 -0.80 -14.92
CA ARG A 59 2.86 0.59 -14.65
C ARG A 59 2.96 1.44 -15.90
N LEU A 60 2.07 2.42 -16.02
CA LEU A 60 2.09 3.39 -17.11
C LEU A 60 3.03 4.55 -16.76
N VAL A 61 3.87 4.88 -17.73
CA VAL A 61 4.84 5.97 -17.61
C VAL A 61 4.19 7.29 -18.07
N GLN A 62 4.39 8.35 -17.29
CA GLN A 62 4.07 9.71 -17.65
C GLN A 62 5.25 10.33 -18.40
N ARG A 63 4.97 10.89 -19.58
CA ARG A 63 5.95 11.60 -20.41
C ARG A 63 5.59 13.09 -20.42
N SER A 64 6.62 13.94 -20.36
CA SER A 64 6.48 15.39 -20.48
C SER A 64 5.86 15.75 -21.83
N GLU A 65 4.81 16.56 -21.82
CA GLU A 65 4.19 17.07 -23.06
C GLU A 65 5.13 17.99 -23.85
N VAL A 66 6.10 18.62 -23.16
CA VAL A 66 7.00 19.63 -23.73
C VAL A 66 8.31 19.02 -24.25
N SER A 67 8.91 18.07 -23.53
CA SER A 67 10.22 17.49 -23.89
C SER A 67 10.17 16.03 -24.36
N GLY A 68 9.03 15.35 -24.21
CA GLY A 68 8.90 13.91 -24.47
C GLY A 68 9.69 13.02 -23.50
N GLN A 69 10.42 13.59 -22.53
CA GLN A 69 11.16 12.84 -21.53
C GLN A 69 10.22 12.16 -20.53
N ILE A 70 10.68 11.04 -19.99
CA ILE A 70 9.95 10.30 -18.95
C ILE A 70 10.06 11.07 -17.63
N GLU A 71 8.95 11.64 -17.16
CA GLU A 71 8.90 12.40 -15.91
C GLU A 71 8.59 11.52 -14.70
N GLY A 72 7.90 10.38 -14.90
CA GLY A 72 7.57 9.47 -13.81
C GLY A 72 6.52 8.42 -14.18
N TYR A 73 5.86 7.86 -13.17
CA TYR A 73 4.69 7.00 -13.36
C TYR A 73 3.40 7.80 -13.26
N LYS A 74 2.36 7.36 -13.95
CA LYS A 74 1.05 7.99 -13.90
C LYS A 74 0.41 7.86 -12.50
N PRO A 75 -0.44 8.84 -12.10
CA PRO A 75 -1.16 8.78 -10.84
C PRO A 75 -2.19 7.64 -10.81
N PRO A 76 -2.61 7.18 -9.61
CA PRO A 76 -3.61 6.14 -9.46
C PRO A 76 -4.85 6.36 -10.33
N ARG A 77 -5.36 7.60 -10.41
CA ARG A 77 -6.49 7.95 -11.27
C ARG A 77 -6.39 7.47 -12.72
N GLU A 78 -5.19 7.42 -13.30
CA GLU A 78 -4.95 7.03 -14.70
C GLU A 78 -4.31 5.65 -14.86
N ASP A 79 -3.68 5.11 -13.82
CA ASP A 79 -3.05 3.79 -13.84
C ASP A 79 -3.53 2.91 -12.68
N ILE A 80 -4.27 1.86 -13.02
CA ILE A 80 -4.78 0.88 -12.06
C ILE A 80 -3.67 0.10 -11.34
N ASN A 81 -2.49 -0.04 -11.94
CA ASN A 81 -1.36 -0.76 -11.34
C ASN A 81 -0.56 0.11 -10.36
N CYS A 82 -0.74 1.43 -10.41
CA CYS A 82 -0.12 2.38 -9.50
C CYS A 82 -0.64 2.17 -8.06
N PRO A 83 0.24 2.15 -7.04
CA PRO A 83 -0.15 1.97 -5.65
C PRO A 83 -0.80 3.23 -5.11
N ASP A 84 -1.84 3.04 -4.33
CA ASP A 84 -2.57 4.11 -3.67
C ASP A 84 -2.50 3.91 -2.15
N ALA A 85 -2.46 5.02 -1.42
CA ALA A 85 -2.52 5.02 0.04
C ALA A 85 -3.96 5.18 0.55
N TYR A 86 -4.89 5.58 -0.33
CA TYR A 86 -6.29 5.84 0.02
C TYR A 86 -7.04 4.57 0.45
N ILE A 87 -7.00 3.51 -0.36
CA ILE A 87 -7.70 2.25 -0.07
C ILE A 87 -7.17 1.62 1.23
N PRO A 88 -5.85 1.50 1.47
CA PRO A 88 -5.32 1.04 2.75
C PRO A 88 -5.86 1.79 3.97
N VAL A 89 -5.88 3.13 3.93
CA VAL A 89 -6.34 3.97 5.05
C VAL A 89 -7.84 3.79 5.29
N MET A 90 -8.64 3.79 4.22
CA MET A 90 -10.08 3.59 4.32
C MET A 90 -10.42 2.16 4.77
N ALA A 91 -9.68 1.16 4.29
CA ALA A 91 -9.86 -0.24 4.68
C ALA A 91 -9.45 -0.47 6.15
N LEU A 92 -8.39 0.17 6.65
CA LEU A 92 -8.04 0.12 8.07
C LEU A 92 -9.19 0.64 8.96
N THR A 93 -9.73 1.81 8.61
CA THR A 93 -10.86 2.42 9.35
C THR A 93 -12.09 1.50 9.31
N THR A 94 -12.40 0.95 8.14
CA THR A 94 -13.52 0.03 7.94
C THR A 94 -13.34 -1.27 8.73
N TYR A 95 -12.13 -1.83 8.77
CA TYR A 95 -11.79 -3.01 9.56
C TYR A 95 -12.06 -2.79 11.06
N ILE A 96 -11.62 -1.64 11.60
CA ILE A 96 -11.84 -1.29 13.00
C ILE A 96 -13.34 -1.23 13.31
N LEU A 97 -14.11 -0.50 12.50
CA LEU A 97 -15.56 -0.38 12.69
C LEU A 97 -16.29 -1.73 12.56
N LEU A 98 -15.92 -2.52 11.54
CA LEU A 98 -16.55 -3.81 11.28
C LEU A 98 -16.23 -4.84 12.38
N SER A 99 -15.02 -4.79 12.93
CA SER A 99 -14.62 -5.57 14.11
C SER A 99 -15.57 -5.34 15.29
N GLY A 100 -15.85 -4.06 15.59
CA GLY A 100 -16.85 -3.70 16.61
C GLY A 100 -18.26 -4.16 16.26
N ALA A 101 -18.67 -4.04 14.98
CA ALA A 101 -19.99 -4.49 14.53
C ALA A 101 -20.18 -6.01 14.65
N VAL A 102 -19.16 -6.81 14.36
CA VAL A 102 -19.18 -8.28 14.53
C VAL A 102 -19.24 -8.67 16.01
N ALA A 103 -18.58 -7.93 16.90
CA ALA A 103 -18.71 -8.14 18.35
C ALA A 103 -20.11 -7.77 18.85
N GLY A 104 -20.68 -6.67 18.34
CA GLY A 104 -22.02 -6.21 18.70
C GLY A 104 -23.13 -7.14 18.24
N SER A 105 -23.02 -7.77 17.06
CA SER A 105 -24.02 -8.75 16.61
C SER A 105 -24.08 -10.01 17.49
N LYS A 106 -23.00 -10.30 18.23
CA LYS A 106 -22.91 -11.40 19.21
C LYS A 106 -23.33 -10.97 20.63
N GLY A 107 -23.79 -9.73 20.82
CA GLY A 107 -24.17 -9.19 22.13
C GLY A 107 -23.01 -8.91 23.07
N ARG A 108 -21.77 -8.80 22.55
CA ARG A 108 -20.54 -8.57 23.31
C ARG A 108 -19.85 -7.28 22.89
N PHE A 109 -20.64 -6.23 22.68
CA PHE A 109 -20.08 -4.95 22.30
C PHE A 109 -19.44 -4.30 23.52
N ASP A 110 -18.11 -4.23 23.50
CA ASP A 110 -17.33 -3.42 24.42
C ASP A 110 -16.50 -2.42 23.61
N PRO A 111 -16.50 -1.12 23.96
CA PRO A 111 -15.73 -0.10 23.24
C PRO A 111 -14.22 -0.37 23.28
N GLU A 112 -13.77 -1.13 24.28
CA GLU A 112 -12.37 -1.56 24.41
C GLU A 112 -11.92 -2.43 23.23
N LEU A 113 -12.81 -3.26 22.67
CA LEU A 113 -12.50 -4.11 21.50
C LEU A 113 -12.10 -3.29 20.28
N LEU A 114 -12.72 -2.12 20.10
CA LEU A 114 -12.41 -1.20 19.01
C LEU A 114 -10.98 -0.66 19.15
N SER A 115 -10.60 -0.30 20.37
CA SER A 115 -9.27 0.21 20.69
C SER A 115 -8.19 -0.87 20.61
N ILE A 116 -8.50 -2.11 21.01
CA ILE A 116 -7.61 -3.26 20.89
C ILE A 116 -7.39 -3.59 19.40
N ALA A 117 -8.46 -3.68 18.61
CA ALA A 117 -8.36 -3.94 17.17
C ALA A 117 -7.56 -2.85 16.45
N ALA A 118 -7.79 -1.58 16.79
CA ALA A 118 -7.02 -0.46 16.25
C ALA A 118 -5.53 -0.55 16.64
N SER A 119 -5.22 -0.81 17.91
CA SER A 119 -3.85 -0.91 18.41
C SER A 119 -3.10 -2.10 17.80
N GLN A 120 -3.76 -3.25 17.67
CA GLN A 120 -3.21 -4.43 17.02
C GLN A 120 -2.92 -4.17 15.52
N ALA A 121 -3.87 -3.57 14.79
CA ALA A 121 -3.68 -3.26 13.38
C ALA A 121 -2.56 -2.23 13.16
N LEU A 122 -2.52 -1.16 13.95
CA LEU A 122 -1.46 -0.17 13.88
C LEU A 122 -0.10 -0.76 14.26
N GLY A 123 -0.04 -1.61 15.29
CA GLY A 123 1.18 -2.31 15.70
C GLY A 123 1.73 -3.21 14.60
N ILE A 124 0.86 -3.95 13.91
CA ILE A 124 1.26 -4.79 12.76
C ILE A 124 1.77 -3.94 11.60
N ILE A 125 1.04 -2.89 11.20
CA ILE A 125 1.47 -2.00 10.12
C ILE A 125 2.82 -1.35 10.45
N PHE A 126 3.02 -0.93 11.70
CA PHE A 126 4.26 -0.32 12.15
C PHE A 126 5.43 -1.31 12.11
N LEU A 127 5.22 -2.54 12.58
CA LEU A 127 6.21 -3.61 12.49
C LEU A 127 6.57 -3.91 11.03
N GLU A 128 5.59 -4.03 10.15
CA GLU A 128 5.80 -4.25 8.72
C GLU A 128 6.57 -3.10 8.08
N PHE A 129 6.23 -1.86 8.40
CA PHE A 129 6.97 -0.68 7.95
C PHE A 129 8.45 -0.77 8.36
N CYS A 130 8.75 -1.12 9.61
CA CYS A 130 10.11 -1.28 10.09
C CYS A 130 10.85 -2.40 9.34
N CYS A 131 10.22 -3.56 9.16
CA CYS A 131 10.78 -4.69 8.42
C CYS A 131 11.05 -4.34 6.94
N ILE A 132 10.12 -3.63 6.28
CA ILE A 132 10.26 -3.19 4.89
C ILE A 132 11.38 -2.16 4.76
N LYS A 133 11.44 -1.16 5.66
CA LYS A 133 12.51 -0.15 5.69
C LYS A 133 13.87 -0.82 5.88
N LEU A 134 13.98 -1.73 6.84
CA LEU A 134 15.21 -2.48 7.12
C LEU A 134 15.63 -3.30 5.90
N GLY A 135 14.70 -4.02 5.27
CA GLY A 135 15.00 -4.82 4.08
C GLY A 135 15.43 -3.98 2.87
N CYS A 136 14.79 -2.83 2.64
CA CYS A 136 15.20 -1.90 1.59
C CYS A 136 16.60 -1.32 1.86
N TYR A 137 16.92 -1.03 3.12
CA TYR A 137 18.25 -0.59 3.56
C TYR A 137 19.31 -1.67 3.31
N LEU A 138 19.07 -2.92 3.75
CA LEU A 138 20.00 -4.05 3.57
C LEU A 138 20.25 -4.41 2.10
N LEU A 139 19.24 -4.22 1.24
CA LEU A 139 19.32 -4.54 -0.19
C LEU A 139 19.73 -3.35 -1.08
N ASN A 140 20.06 -2.22 -0.45
CA ASN A 140 20.40 -0.96 -1.11
C ASN A 140 19.40 -0.60 -2.23
N ILE A 141 18.11 -0.61 -1.89
CA ILE A 141 17.04 -0.21 -2.80
C ILE A 141 16.85 1.30 -2.64
N SER A 142 17.61 2.07 -3.41
CA SER A 142 17.62 3.54 -3.39
C SER A 142 16.58 4.12 -4.36
N GLY A 143 15.30 3.85 -4.12
CA GLY A 143 14.19 4.45 -4.89
C GLY A 143 13.41 5.43 -4.03
N ASP A 144 13.33 6.70 -4.47
CA ASP A 144 12.43 7.68 -3.85
C ASP A 144 10.99 7.16 -3.98
N GLY A 145 10.30 6.98 -2.85
CA GLY A 145 8.96 6.39 -2.81
C GLY A 145 8.86 4.85 -2.80
N ALA A 146 9.92 4.08 -3.04
CA ALA A 146 9.83 2.61 -3.10
C ALA A 146 9.29 1.98 -1.79
N VAL A 147 9.68 2.54 -0.65
CA VAL A 147 9.17 2.07 0.65
C VAL A 147 7.71 2.46 0.86
N VAL A 148 7.31 3.65 0.41
CA VAL A 148 5.92 4.11 0.51
C VAL A 148 5.01 3.22 -0.33
N ASP A 149 5.44 2.88 -1.55
CA ASP A 149 4.76 1.94 -2.43
C ASP A 149 4.62 0.55 -1.80
N LEU A 150 5.70 0.02 -1.20
CA LEU A 150 5.68 -1.29 -0.54
C LEU A 150 4.70 -1.34 0.65
N VAL A 151 4.66 -0.27 1.44
CA VAL A 151 3.75 -0.13 2.57
C VAL A 151 2.30 0.00 2.08
N ALA A 152 2.06 0.78 1.02
CA ALA A 152 0.75 0.87 0.38
C ALA A 152 0.27 -0.50 -0.12
N TYR A 153 1.14 -1.28 -0.77
CA TYR A 153 0.80 -2.64 -1.19
C TYR A 153 0.47 -3.57 -0.02
N SER A 154 1.24 -3.52 1.07
CA SER A 154 0.97 -4.29 2.29
C SER A 154 -0.39 -3.96 2.90
N GLY A 155 -0.86 -2.72 2.75
CA GLY A 155 -2.15 -2.25 3.28
C GLY A 155 -3.38 -2.83 2.58
N TYR A 156 -3.27 -3.34 1.34
CA TYR A 156 -4.45 -3.91 0.65
C TYR A 156 -5.00 -5.17 1.31
N LYS A 157 -4.24 -5.79 2.23
CA LYS A 157 -4.71 -6.96 2.99
C LYS A 157 -6.01 -6.71 3.74
N PHE A 158 -6.25 -5.48 4.20
CA PHE A 158 -7.46 -5.13 4.95
C PHE A 158 -8.73 -5.30 4.11
N VAL A 159 -8.67 -5.08 2.79
CA VAL A 159 -9.81 -5.32 1.88
C VAL A 159 -10.28 -6.77 1.99
N GLY A 160 -9.32 -7.70 2.05
CA GLY A 160 -9.64 -9.10 2.16
C GLY A 160 -10.20 -9.51 3.53
N ILE A 161 -9.62 -8.96 4.60
CA ILE A 161 -10.09 -9.19 5.96
C ILE A 161 -11.54 -8.69 6.11
N ILE A 162 -11.86 -7.51 5.57
CA ILE A 162 -13.21 -6.93 5.59
C ILE A 162 -14.24 -7.88 4.96
N ILE A 163 -13.95 -8.49 3.81
CA ILE A 163 -14.89 -9.41 3.15
C ILE A 163 -15.13 -10.66 3.99
N SER A 164 -14.07 -11.18 4.62
CA SER A 164 -14.18 -12.34 5.51
C SER A 164 -15.02 -12.02 6.74
N LEU A 165 -14.84 -10.82 7.33
CA LEU A 165 -15.64 -10.34 8.45
C LEU A 165 -17.10 -10.06 8.06
N LEU A 166 -17.36 -9.48 6.89
CA LEU A 166 -18.71 -9.27 6.36
C LEU A 166 -19.44 -10.60 6.16
N ALA A 167 -18.76 -11.62 5.65
CA ALA A 167 -19.33 -12.95 5.53
C ALA A 167 -19.70 -13.55 6.89
N SER A 168 -18.85 -13.34 7.91
CA SER A 168 -19.17 -13.74 9.28
C SER A 168 -20.36 -12.95 9.86
N LEU A 169 -20.48 -11.67 9.54
CA LEU A 169 -21.57 -10.81 10.01
C LEU A 169 -22.92 -11.22 9.42
N LEU A 170 -22.95 -11.65 8.16
CA LEU A 170 -24.13 -12.17 7.48
C LEU A 170 -24.61 -13.54 7.99
N GLY A 171 -23.88 -14.15 8.94
CA GLY A 171 -24.26 -15.43 9.53
C GLY A 171 -24.03 -16.64 8.61
N PHE A 172 -23.13 -16.53 7.63
CA PHE A 172 -22.78 -17.70 6.80
C PHE A 172 -22.18 -18.82 7.65
N ARG A 173 -22.36 -20.07 7.19
CA ARG A 173 -21.81 -21.26 7.85
C ARG A 173 -20.27 -21.14 7.93
N SER A 174 -19.69 -21.63 9.03
CA SER A 174 -18.24 -21.60 9.28
C SER A 174 -17.39 -22.11 8.10
N SER A 175 -17.84 -23.17 7.40
CA SER A 175 -17.17 -23.71 6.22
C SER A 175 -17.11 -22.72 5.05
N ILE A 176 -18.16 -21.92 4.84
CA ILE A 176 -18.22 -20.91 3.77
C ILE A 176 -17.30 -19.74 4.13
N CYS A 177 -17.31 -19.30 5.39
CA CYS A 177 -16.40 -18.26 5.87
C CYS A 177 -14.93 -18.67 5.71
N TRP A 178 -14.59 -19.93 6.00
CA TRP A 178 -13.27 -20.48 5.75
C TRP A 178 -12.90 -20.53 4.26
N ALA A 179 -13.84 -20.92 3.40
CA ALA A 179 -13.62 -20.92 1.95
C ALA A 179 -13.38 -19.50 1.41
N ILE A 180 -14.16 -18.51 1.86
CA ILE A 180 -13.99 -17.09 1.52
C ILE A 180 -12.63 -16.59 2.02
N PHE A 181 -12.26 -16.91 3.26
CA PHE A 181 -10.97 -16.52 3.83
C PHE A 181 -9.81 -17.07 3.01
N ILE A 182 -9.81 -18.35 2.66
CA ILE A 182 -8.78 -18.99 1.81
C ILE A 182 -8.73 -18.35 0.42
N TYR A 183 -9.88 -18.08 -0.18
CA TYR A 183 -9.96 -17.46 -1.50
C TYR A 183 -9.34 -16.06 -1.51
N VAL A 184 -9.78 -15.21 -0.59
CA VAL A 184 -9.35 -13.82 -0.47
C VAL A 184 -7.87 -13.74 -0.08
N PHE A 185 -7.41 -14.66 0.74
CA PHE A 185 -6.00 -14.85 1.07
C PHE A 185 -5.17 -15.18 -0.18
N GLY A 186 -5.58 -16.17 -0.96
CA GLY A 186 -4.90 -16.55 -2.21
C GLY A 186 -4.90 -15.41 -3.23
N SER A 187 -6.00 -14.67 -3.30
CA SER A 187 -6.12 -13.46 -4.11
C SER A 187 -5.10 -12.40 -3.72
N ASN A 188 -5.03 -12.04 -2.43
CA ASN A 188 -4.09 -11.02 -1.94
C ASN A 188 -2.63 -11.45 -2.16
N ALA A 189 -2.30 -12.72 -1.89
CA ALA A 189 -0.96 -13.25 -2.10
C ALA A 189 -0.54 -13.18 -3.59
N PHE A 190 -1.43 -13.59 -4.50
CA PHE A 190 -1.17 -13.51 -5.93
C PHE A 190 -1.05 -12.06 -6.41
N PHE A 191 -1.94 -11.17 -5.97
CA PHE A 191 -1.89 -9.75 -6.28
C PHE A 191 -0.57 -9.09 -5.84
N LEU A 192 -0.11 -9.37 -4.62
CA LEU A 192 1.15 -8.86 -4.10
C LEU A 192 2.34 -9.36 -4.91
N LEU A 193 2.44 -10.67 -5.15
CA LEU A 193 3.55 -11.24 -5.93
C LEU A 193 3.62 -10.66 -7.35
N ARG A 194 2.48 -10.43 -8.00
CA ARG A 194 2.41 -9.85 -9.34
C ARG A 194 2.74 -8.37 -9.35
N SER A 195 2.20 -7.59 -8.42
CA SER A 195 2.39 -6.14 -8.35
C SER A 195 3.81 -5.76 -7.95
N LEU A 196 4.36 -6.46 -6.95
CA LEU A 196 5.68 -6.17 -6.37
C LEU A 196 6.84 -6.46 -7.31
N ARG A 197 6.68 -7.43 -8.21
CA ARG A 197 7.68 -7.75 -9.24
C ARG A 197 8.09 -6.50 -10.04
N TYR A 198 7.15 -5.61 -10.33
CA TYR A 198 7.41 -4.43 -11.16
C TYR A 198 7.93 -3.22 -10.37
N VAL A 199 7.92 -3.27 -9.03
CA VAL A 199 8.42 -2.18 -8.17
C VAL A 199 9.92 -2.31 -7.92
N ILE A 200 10.43 -3.54 -7.81
CA ILE A 200 11.80 -3.79 -7.36
C ILE A 200 12.74 -4.25 -8.50
N LEU A 201 12.18 -4.81 -9.57
CA LEU A 201 12.94 -5.07 -10.78
C LEU A 201 12.88 -3.81 -11.65
N PRO A 202 13.99 -3.08 -11.84
CA PRO A 202 14.01 -2.02 -12.84
C PRO A 202 13.67 -2.64 -14.18
N ASP A 203 12.64 -2.12 -14.82
CA ASP A 203 12.33 -2.48 -16.20
C ASP A 203 13.50 -1.97 -17.06
N PRO A 204 14.19 -2.81 -17.85
CA PRO A 204 15.28 -2.34 -18.71
C PRO A 204 14.83 -1.25 -19.70
N SER A 205 13.50 -1.08 -19.89
CA SER A 205 12.89 -0.06 -20.73
C SER A 205 12.23 1.11 -19.98
N GLY A 206 12.17 1.07 -18.65
CA GLY A 206 11.49 2.06 -17.82
C GLY A 206 12.42 2.69 -16.79
N GLN A 207 12.90 3.90 -17.08
CA GLN A 207 13.58 4.76 -16.11
C GLN A 207 12.68 4.92 -14.88
N ALA A 208 13.12 4.39 -13.74
CA ALA A 208 12.51 4.70 -12.45
C ALA A 208 12.76 6.18 -12.12
N PHE A 209 11.78 6.79 -11.47
CA PHE A 209 11.77 8.18 -11.05
C PHE A 209 13.08 8.61 -10.35
N GLY A 210 13.72 9.67 -10.85
CA GLY A 210 14.73 10.45 -10.12
C GLY A 210 16.16 9.92 -10.06
N THR A 211 16.51 8.80 -10.72
CA THR A 211 17.91 8.32 -10.74
C THR A 211 18.42 8.12 -12.16
N ALA A 212 19.35 8.98 -12.58
CA ALA A 212 20.20 8.82 -13.77
C ALA A 212 21.26 7.72 -13.58
N SER A 213 20.87 6.57 -13.04
CA SER A 213 21.76 5.43 -12.84
C SER A 213 21.06 4.16 -13.28
N THR A 214 21.21 3.86 -14.58
CA THR A 214 21.00 2.52 -15.15
C THR A 214 22.03 1.57 -14.54
N SER A 215 21.86 1.23 -13.27
CA SER A 215 22.64 0.19 -12.61
C SER A 215 22.06 -1.13 -13.09
N THR A 216 22.74 -1.80 -14.01
CA THR A 216 22.44 -3.18 -14.37
C THR A 216 22.49 -4.01 -13.08
N VAL A 217 21.31 -4.37 -12.54
CA VAL A 217 21.23 -5.10 -11.28
C VAL A 217 21.92 -6.45 -11.47
N ASN A 218 22.97 -6.71 -10.69
CA ASN A 218 23.70 -7.97 -10.72
C ASN A 218 22.73 -9.14 -10.48
N ALA A 219 22.85 -10.24 -11.23
CA ALA A 219 21.93 -11.39 -11.16
C ALA A 219 21.75 -11.92 -9.72
N GLY A 220 22.82 -11.88 -8.91
CA GLY A 220 22.77 -12.24 -7.49
C GLY A 220 21.93 -11.27 -6.63
N GLN A 221 21.98 -9.96 -6.90
CA GLN A 221 21.15 -8.97 -6.21
C GLN A 221 19.68 -9.09 -6.62
N LYS A 222 19.40 -9.41 -7.89
CA LYS A 222 18.05 -9.68 -8.38
C LYS A 222 17.41 -10.87 -7.65
N SER A 223 18.15 -11.96 -7.45
CA SER A 223 17.66 -13.13 -6.70
C SER A 223 17.33 -12.79 -5.24
N LYS A 224 18.22 -12.05 -4.56
CA LYS A 224 17.99 -11.60 -3.17
C LYS A 224 16.76 -10.68 -3.05
N ARG A 225 16.56 -9.77 -4.01
CA ARG A 225 15.37 -8.90 -4.07
C ARG A 225 14.07 -9.71 -4.25
N ILE A 226 14.08 -10.75 -5.07
CA ILE A 226 12.94 -11.64 -5.25
C ILE A 226 12.65 -12.45 -3.96
N GLN A 227 13.69 -12.96 -3.30
CA GLN A 227 13.54 -13.65 -2.02
C GLN A 227 12.95 -12.73 -0.94
N PHE A 228 13.39 -11.47 -0.89
CA PHE A 228 12.83 -10.46 0.01
C PHE A 228 11.35 -10.17 -0.26
N LEU A 229 10.96 -10.06 -1.53
CA LEU A 229 9.54 -9.92 -1.91
C LEU A 229 8.71 -11.12 -1.48
N PHE A 230 9.24 -12.32 -1.69
CA PHE A 230 8.57 -13.53 -1.25
C PHE A 230 8.41 -13.55 0.28
N ALA A 231 9.45 -13.14 1.02
CA ALA A 231 9.39 -13.03 2.49
C ALA A 231 8.32 -12.03 2.95
N ILE A 232 8.20 -10.86 2.31
CA ILE A 232 7.11 -9.90 2.59
C ILE A 232 5.76 -10.54 2.31
N SER A 233 5.57 -11.14 1.13
CA SER A 233 4.30 -11.77 0.76
C SER A 233 3.90 -12.87 1.76
N VAL A 234 4.85 -13.67 2.24
CA VAL A 234 4.61 -14.69 3.27
C VAL A 234 4.30 -14.06 4.63
N SER A 235 4.99 -12.98 5.01
CA SER A 235 4.69 -12.27 6.26
C SER A 235 3.29 -11.67 6.26
N GLN A 236 2.79 -11.24 5.09
CA GLN A 236 1.41 -10.77 4.95
C GLN A 236 0.40 -11.87 5.33
N LEU A 237 0.70 -13.14 5.03
CA LEU A 237 -0.17 -14.27 5.37
C LEU A 237 -0.34 -14.42 6.89
N ALA A 238 0.77 -14.34 7.61
CA ALA A 238 0.75 -14.36 9.08
C ALA A 238 -0.03 -13.17 9.64
N SER A 239 0.17 -11.96 9.08
CA SER A 239 -0.53 -10.76 9.53
C SER A 239 -2.05 -10.83 9.31
N MET A 240 -2.50 -11.35 8.15
CA MET A 240 -3.92 -11.50 7.84
C MET A 240 -4.61 -12.50 8.76
N TRP A 241 -3.92 -13.60 9.09
CA TRP A 241 -4.44 -14.59 10.02
C TRP A 241 -4.54 -14.05 11.45
N LEU A 242 -3.57 -13.25 11.89
CA LEU A 242 -3.60 -12.64 13.22
C LEU A 242 -4.73 -11.58 13.32
N LEU A 243 -4.90 -10.77 12.27
CA LEU A 243 -5.94 -9.73 12.21
C LEU A 243 -7.35 -10.27 11.97
N SER A 244 -7.52 -11.50 11.48
CA SER A 244 -8.85 -12.10 11.32
C SER A 244 -9.36 -12.78 12.60
N ARG A 245 -8.54 -12.87 13.65
CA ARG A 245 -8.89 -13.44 14.97
C ARG A 245 -9.49 -12.38 15.90
N VAL A 246 -10.53 -11.70 15.43
CA VAL A 246 -11.30 -10.70 16.20
C VAL A 246 -12.57 -11.31 16.78
#